data_AF-A0AAE0KYM0-F1
#
_entry.id   AF-A0AAE0KYM0-F1
#
_cell.length_a   1.000
_cell.length_b   1.000
_cell.length_c   1.000
_cell.angle_alpha   90.00
_cell.angle_beta   90.00
_cell.angle_gamma   90.00
#
_symmetry.space_group_name_H-M   'P 1'
#
loop_
_entity.id
_entity.type
_entity.pdbx_description
1 polymer ?
#
loop_
_entity_poly.entity_id
_entity_poly.type
_entity_poly.pdbx_seq_one_letter_code
_entity_poly.pdbx_strand_id
1 'polypeptide(L)'
;MAYMAFQEYTHLLVMPAANRNLMVVVRQERLGLHDVRHIARRLGGALQHLHANGMVHCDLKPLNAVRFADAGAAGAATWRIIDLDAAVQIGCPAGVKISSGYLPPEMVYIDPATGEAHLKVPSARDVPDDAGVVLASPAFDLWSFGVLIFLLFTGQDLFALDIADNFSSPQACRLPAHHKGAALLCLVVLVCYAETHLERSR
;
A
#
# COMPACT_ATOMS: atom_id res chain seq x y z
N MET A 1 7.57 39.31 6.82
CA MET A 1 8.33 38.04 6.82
C MET A 1 7.88 37.23 8.02
N ALA A 2 7.16 36.13 7.81
CA ALA A 2 6.74 35.26 8.91
C ALA A 2 7.95 34.43 9.37
N TYR A 3 8.53 34.80 10.52
CA TYR A 3 9.45 33.93 11.24
C TYR A 3 8.67 32.67 11.65
N MET A 4 9.06 31.52 11.09
CA MET A 4 8.24 30.31 11.15
C MET A 4 8.18 29.71 12.56
N ALA A 5 6.97 29.34 12.95
CA ALA A 5 6.58 28.74 14.22
C ALA A 5 7.03 27.28 14.36
N PHE A 6 8.33 27.02 14.29
CA PHE A 6 8.92 25.69 14.53
C PHE A 6 9.73 25.60 15.83
N GLN A 7 9.72 26.67 16.65
CA GLN A 7 10.46 26.72 17.92
C GLN A 7 10.02 25.64 18.93
N GLU A 8 8.82 25.07 18.77
CA GLU A 8 8.26 24.05 19.65
C GLU A 8 8.67 22.61 19.26
N TYR A 9 9.29 22.39 18.09
CA TYR A 9 9.67 21.07 17.62
C TYR A 9 11.17 20.80 17.84
N THR A 10 11.50 19.81 18.67
CA THR A 10 12.89 19.42 18.97
C THR A 10 13.59 18.74 17.80
N HIS A 11 12.84 18.06 16.93
CA HIS A 11 13.37 17.29 15.80
C HIS A 11 12.57 17.56 14.54
N LEU A 12 13.26 17.74 13.42
CA LEU A 12 12.67 17.99 12.10
C LEU A 12 13.28 17.06 11.07
N LEU A 13 12.45 16.47 10.21
CA LEU A 13 12.89 15.73 9.03
C LEU A 13 12.81 16.65 7.81
N VAL A 14 13.96 16.91 7.18
CA VAL A 14 14.05 17.73 5.97
C VAL A 14 14.23 16.81 4.76
N MET A 15 13.31 16.90 3.81
CA MET A 15 13.30 16.08 2.60
C MET A 15 12.86 16.89 1.37
N PRO A 16 13.23 16.47 0.15
CA PRO A 16 12.75 17.10 -1.07
C PRO A 16 11.22 17.11 -1.15
N ALA A 17 10.63 18.25 -1.53
CA ALA A 17 9.20 18.39 -1.69
C ALA A 17 8.71 17.70 -2.98
N ALA A 18 7.77 16.78 -2.85
CA ALA A 18 7.05 16.21 -3.98
C ALA A 18 5.94 17.16 -4.46
N ASN A 19 5.46 16.99 -5.69
CA ASN A 19 4.39 17.83 -6.25
C ASN A 19 3.00 17.37 -5.79
N ARG A 20 2.72 16.07 -5.90
CA ARG A 20 1.40 15.48 -5.57
C ARG A 20 1.56 14.04 -5.10
N ASN A 21 0.70 13.60 -4.19
CA ASN A 21 0.53 12.17 -3.90
C ASN A 21 -0.40 11.51 -4.93
N LEU A 22 -0.39 10.17 -4.97
CA LEU A 22 -1.12 9.40 -5.95
C LEU A 22 -2.63 9.55 -5.80
N MET A 23 -3.15 9.73 -4.59
CA MET A 23 -4.58 9.96 -4.37
C MET A 23 -5.05 11.22 -5.12
N VAL A 24 -4.32 12.33 -4.96
CA VAL A 24 -4.65 13.59 -5.66
C VAL A 24 -4.61 13.39 -7.17
N VAL A 25 -3.61 12.67 -7.69
CA VAL A 25 -3.46 12.40 -9.11
C VAL A 25 -4.63 11.56 -9.64
N VAL A 26 -4.99 10.46 -8.98
CA VAL A 26 -6.10 9.59 -9.39
C VAL A 26 -7.44 10.35 -9.39
N ARG A 27 -7.67 11.23 -8.41
CA ARG A 27 -8.96 11.92 -8.27
C ARG A 27 -9.10 13.16 -9.16
N GLN A 28 -7.99 13.78 -9.57
CA GLN A 28 -8.03 15.08 -10.25
C GLN A 28 -7.48 15.07 -11.67
N GLU A 29 -6.82 13.99 -12.09
CA GLU A 29 -6.18 13.89 -13.40
C GLU A 29 -6.76 12.71 -14.20
N ARG A 30 -6.71 12.82 -15.54
CA ARG A 30 -7.12 11.72 -16.42
C ARG A 30 -5.89 10.87 -16.72
N LEU A 31 -5.80 9.69 -16.10
CA LEU A 31 -4.73 8.73 -16.33
C LEU A 31 -5.08 7.83 -17.52
N GLY A 32 -4.16 7.76 -18.50
CA GLY A 32 -4.20 6.77 -19.55
C GLY A 32 -3.48 5.49 -19.16
N LEU A 33 -3.64 4.42 -19.95
CA LEU A 33 -2.95 3.15 -19.74
C LEU A 33 -1.42 3.29 -19.69
N HIS A 34 -0.87 4.24 -20.45
CA HIS A 34 0.55 4.56 -20.41
C HIS A 34 0.97 5.08 -19.03
N ASP A 35 0.20 6.00 -18.45
CA ASP A 35 0.48 6.57 -17.13
C ASP A 35 0.39 5.50 -16.04
N VAL A 36 -0.67 4.68 -16.07
CA VAL A 36 -0.86 3.56 -15.14
C VAL A 36 0.33 2.60 -15.20
N ARG A 37 0.78 2.20 -16.41
CA ARG A 37 1.95 1.33 -16.58
C ARG A 37 3.22 1.98 -16.06
N HIS A 38 3.43 3.26 -16.33
CA HIS A 38 4.59 4.00 -15.85
C HIS A 38 4.62 4.06 -14.33
N ILE A 39 3.51 4.45 -13.69
CA ILE A 39 3.36 4.47 -12.24
C ILE A 39 3.64 3.08 -11.65
N ALA A 40 2.97 2.05 -12.18
CA ALA A 40 3.12 0.67 -11.73
C ALA A 40 4.59 0.21 -11.77
N ARG A 41 5.30 0.45 -12.88
CA ARG A 41 6.72 0.08 -13.01
C ARG A 41 7.61 0.81 -12.01
N ARG A 42 7.35 2.10 -11.76
CA ARG A 42 8.15 2.89 -10.80
C ARG A 42 7.92 2.45 -9.36
N LEU A 43 6.68 2.21 -8.97
CA LEU A 43 6.34 1.75 -7.62
C LEU A 43 6.80 0.30 -7.40
N GLY A 44 6.58 -0.59 -8.37
CA GLY A 44 7.05 -1.97 -8.30
C GLY A 44 8.57 -2.07 -8.18
N GLY A 45 9.33 -1.26 -8.95
CA GLY A 45 10.78 -1.19 -8.81
C GLY A 45 11.25 -0.65 -7.46
N ALA A 46 10.52 0.30 -6.86
CA ALA A 46 10.83 0.79 -5.52
C ALA A 46 10.57 -0.27 -4.42
N LEU A 47 9.48 -1.04 -4.54
CA LEU A 47 9.22 -2.18 -3.65
C LEU A 47 10.27 -3.27 -3.81
N GLN A 48 10.61 -3.64 -5.05
CA GLN A 48 11.67 -4.61 -5.32
C GLN A 48 12.99 -4.20 -4.67
N HIS A 49 13.32 -2.91 -4.71
CA HIS A 49 14.50 -2.38 -4.03
C HIS A 49 14.42 -2.53 -2.50
N LEU A 50 13.29 -2.20 -1.86
CA LEU A 50 13.08 -2.41 -0.42
C LEU A 50 13.24 -3.89 -0.05
N HIS A 51 12.56 -4.78 -0.80
CA HIS A 51 12.57 -6.22 -0.56
C HIS A 51 13.96 -6.84 -0.73
N ALA A 52 14.72 -6.40 -1.74
CA ALA A 52 16.11 -6.83 -1.95
C ALA A 52 17.04 -6.42 -0.80
N ASN A 53 16.68 -5.38 -0.04
CA ASN A 53 17.38 -4.94 1.17
C ASN A 53 16.79 -5.52 2.46
N GLY A 54 15.94 -6.56 2.36
CA GLY A 54 15.42 -7.27 3.53
C GLY A 54 14.32 -6.52 4.28
N MET A 55 13.72 -5.50 3.68
CA MET A 55 12.68 -4.67 4.29
C MET A 55 11.34 -4.86 3.59
N VAL A 56 10.24 -4.71 4.32
CA VAL A 56 8.85 -4.67 3.82
C VAL A 56 8.25 -3.33 4.24
N HIS A 57 7.53 -2.66 3.35
CA HIS A 57 6.93 -1.34 3.61
C HIS A 57 5.75 -1.40 4.58
N CYS A 58 4.89 -2.42 4.45
CA CYS A 58 3.72 -2.72 5.29
C CYS A 58 2.57 -1.70 5.32
N ASP A 59 2.74 -0.46 4.84
CA ASP A 59 1.66 0.53 4.71
C ASP A 59 1.65 1.25 3.34
N LEU A 60 1.81 0.51 2.25
CA LEU A 60 1.76 1.10 0.92
C LEU A 60 0.32 1.47 0.56
N LYS A 61 0.10 2.76 0.27
CA LYS A 61 -1.20 3.34 -0.09
C LYS A 61 -1.03 4.58 -0.97
N PRO A 62 -2.10 5.15 -1.56
CA PRO A 62 -1.98 6.25 -2.51
C PRO A 62 -1.32 7.50 -1.91
N LEU A 63 -1.51 7.75 -0.61
CA LEU A 63 -0.88 8.86 0.09
C LEU A 63 0.64 8.70 0.21
N ASN A 64 1.13 7.46 0.22
CA ASN A 64 2.54 7.10 0.39
C ASN A 64 3.27 6.91 -0.94
N ALA A 65 2.60 7.15 -2.07
CA ALA A 65 3.19 7.21 -3.40
C ALA A 65 3.15 8.65 -3.91
N VAL A 66 4.32 9.25 -4.17
CA VAL A 66 4.42 10.66 -4.52
C VAL A 66 5.14 10.90 -5.84
N ARG A 67 4.64 11.89 -6.58
CA ARG A 67 5.18 12.33 -7.87
C ARG A 67 6.10 13.52 -7.68
N PHE A 68 7.31 13.40 -8.18
CA PHE A 68 8.25 14.50 -8.35
C PHE A 68 8.28 14.95 -9.80
N ALA A 69 8.32 16.27 -10.00
CA ALA A 69 8.70 16.88 -11.26
C ALA A 69 10.18 16.58 -11.50
N ASP A 70 10.50 16.09 -12.68
CA ASP A 70 11.88 15.83 -13.02
C ASP A 70 12.61 17.15 -13.31
N ALA A 71 13.85 17.28 -12.84
CA ALA A 71 14.70 18.44 -13.09
C ALA A 71 15.52 18.32 -14.40
N GLY A 72 15.28 17.27 -15.20
CA GLY A 72 16.08 16.90 -16.38
C GLY A 72 15.30 16.72 -17.69
N ALA A 73 16.03 16.81 -18.81
CA ALA A 73 15.59 17.07 -20.19
C ALA A 73 14.72 15.99 -20.89
N ALA A 74 14.03 15.10 -20.17
CA ALA A 74 13.20 14.04 -20.76
C ALA A 74 11.72 14.02 -20.30
N GLY A 75 11.27 15.01 -19.53
CA GLY A 75 9.84 15.33 -19.38
C GLY A 75 8.92 14.28 -18.72
N ALA A 76 9.42 13.13 -18.26
CA ALA A 76 8.62 12.11 -17.61
C ALA A 76 8.67 12.26 -16.08
N ALA A 77 7.53 12.43 -15.42
CA ALA A 77 7.48 12.54 -13.96
C ALA A 77 7.99 11.25 -13.28
N THR A 78 8.75 11.38 -12.18
CA THR A 78 9.19 10.22 -11.39
C THR A 78 8.31 10.00 -10.17
N TRP A 79 8.05 8.74 -9.85
CA TRP A 79 7.31 8.32 -8.67
C TRP A 79 8.24 7.71 -7.63
N ARG A 80 7.97 7.97 -6.35
CA ARG A 80 8.70 7.42 -5.20
C ARG A 80 7.71 6.99 -4.12
N ILE A 81 8.09 5.97 -3.35
CA ILE A 81 7.39 5.54 -2.14
C ILE A 81 7.99 6.30 -0.94
N ILE A 82 7.16 6.74 -0.01
CA ILE A 82 7.51 7.47 1.21
C ILE A 82 6.80 6.85 2.42
N ASP A 83 7.05 7.37 3.63
CA ASP A 83 6.44 6.93 4.89
C ASP A 83 6.81 5.48 5.25
N LEU A 84 8.05 5.32 5.73
CA LEU A 84 8.59 4.04 6.19
C LEU A 84 8.31 3.78 7.68
N ASP A 85 7.39 4.50 8.31
CA ASP A 85 7.11 4.36 9.75
C ASP A 85 6.51 2.99 10.10
N ALA A 86 5.86 2.33 9.13
CA ALA A 86 5.34 0.98 9.26
C ALA A 86 6.34 -0.10 8.81
N ALA A 87 7.46 0.30 8.21
CA ALA A 87 8.36 -0.63 7.56
C ALA A 87 9.14 -1.47 8.57
N VAL A 88 9.25 -2.77 8.29
CA VAL A 88 9.94 -3.74 9.16
C VAL A 88 10.81 -4.69 8.35
N GLN A 89 11.73 -5.37 9.01
CA GLN A 89 12.52 -6.43 8.37
C GLN A 89 11.63 -7.62 8.00
N ILE A 90 11.96 -8.27 6.88
CA ILE A 90 11.32 -9.52 6.47
C ILE A 90 11.43 -10.55 7.60
N GLY A 91 10.30 -11.15 7.97
CA GLY A 91 10.20 -12.13 9.05
C GLY A 91 9.90 -11.52 10.43
N CYS A 92 9.87 -10.19 10.58
CA CYS A 92 9.43 -9.54 11.81
C CYS A 92 7.90 -9.39 11.86
N PRO A 93 7.29 -9.26 13.05
CA PRO A 93 5.86 -8.96 13.18
C PRO A 93 5.45 -7.69 12.42
N ALA A 94 4.39 -7.81 11.60
CA ALA A 94 3.80 -6.69 10.88
C ALA A 94 2.67 -6.03 11.68
N GLY A 95 2.16 -4.89 11.19
CA GLY A 95 0.92 -4.29 11.69
C GLY A 95 1.07 -3.24 12.80
N VAL A 96 2.26 -2.68 13.00
CA VAL A 96 2.49 -1.60 13.99
C VAL A 96 1.69 -0.34 13.66
N LYS A 97 1.61 0.00 12.37
CA LYS A 97 0.80 1.07 11.78
C LYS A 97 0.14 0.50 10.54
N ILE A 98 -1.14 0.76 10.35
CA ILE A 98 -1.92 0.13 9.29
C ILE A 98 -2.93 1.09 8.66
N SER A 99 -3.24 0.82 7.40
CA SER A 99 -4.39 1.38 6.68
C SER A 99 -5.22 0.20 6.19
N SER A 100 -6.32 -0.10 6.87
CA SER A 100 -6.99 -1.40 6.71
C SER A 100 -7.50 -1.68 5.30
N GLY A 101 -7.81 -0.65 4.51
CA GLY A 101 -8.18 -0.79 3.10
C GLY A 101 -7.11 -1.37 2.17
N TYR A 102 -5.85 -1.37 2.61
CA TYR A 102 -4.70 -1.87 1.84
C TYR A 102 -4.04 -3.08 2.48
N LEU A 103 -4.60 -3.58 3.60
CA LEU A 103 -4.06 -4.74 4.30
C LEU A 103 -4.33 -6.03 3.53
N PRO A 104 -3.36 -6.97 3.55
CA PRO A 104 -3.55 -8.29 2.97
C PRO A 104 -4.48 -9.14 3.85
N PRO A 105 -5.17 -10.14 3.26
CA PRO A 105 -6.24 -10.87 3.93
C PRO A 105 -5.75 -11.65 5.16
N GLU A 106 -4.49 -12.06 5.22
CA GLU A 106 -3.90 -12.71 6.39
C GLU A 106 -3.87 -11.83 7.65
N MET A 107 -3.95 -10.50 7.48
CA MET A 107 -4.07 -9.52 8.57
C MET A 107 -5.51 -9.37 9.08
N VAL A 108 -6.47 -10.07 8.48
CA VAL A 108 -7.87 -10.04 8.89
C VAL A 108 -8.25 -11.41 9.44
N TYR A 109 -8.69 -11.43 10.69
CA TYR A 109 -9.35 -12.56 11.32
C TYR A 109 -10.86 -12.40 11.19
N ILE A 110 -11.56 -13.42 10.68
CA ILE A 110 -13.02 -13.45 10.68
C ILE A 110 -13.46 -14.39 11.79
N ASP A 111 -14.18 -13.86 12.78
CA ASP A 111 -14.75 -14.67 13.85
C ASP A 111 -15.77 -15.65 13.25
N PRO A 112 -15.56 -16.98 13.40
CA PRO A 112 -16.46 -17.97 12.81
C PRO A 112 -17.86 -17.99 13.46
N ALA A 113 -18.02 -17.48 14.69
CA ALA A 113 -19.29 -17.44 15.41
C ALA A 113 -20.15 -16.23 15.01
N THR A 114 -19.52 -15.06 14.88
CA THR A 114 -20.23 -13.78 14.61
C THR A 114 -20.14 -13.35 13.15
N GLY A 115 -19.12 -13.81 12.43
CA GLY A 115 -18.78 -13.37 11.07
C GLY A 115 -18.13 -11.98 11.02
N GLU A 116 -17.79 -11.39 12.18
CA GLU A 116 -17.14 -10.09 12.31
C GLU A 116 -15.67 -10.14 11.94
N ALA A 117 -15.15 -9.04 11.39
CA ALA A 117 -13.77 -8.92 10.98
C ALA A 117 -12.95 -8.16 12.05
N HIS A 118 -11.87 -8.78 12.49
CA HIS A 118 -10.91 -8.24 13.44
C HIS A 118 -9.54 -8.13 12.78
N LEU A 119 -8.85 -7.02 13.01
CA LEU A 119 -7.51 -6.80 12.46
C LEU A 119 -6.46 -7.41 13.37
N LYS A 120 -5.56 -8.22 12.80
CA LYS A 120 -4.42 -8.81 13.50
C LYS A 120 -3.30 -7.79 13.65
N VAL A 121 -3.49 -6.82 14.54
CA VAL A 121 -2.45 -5.84 14.90
C VAL A 121 -1.87 -6.16 16.28
N PRO A 122 -0.60 -5.81 16.58
CA PRO A 122 0.03 -6.11 17.86
C PRO A 122 -0.73 -5.58 19.09
N SER A 123 -1.56 -4.54 18.91
CA SER A 123 -2.37 -3.93 19.97
C SER A 123 -3.80 -4.50 20.09
N ALA A 124 -4.23 -5.38 19.18
CA ALA A 124 -5.60 -5.91 19.17
C ALA A 124 -5.77 -6.96 20.28
N ARG A 125 -6.78 -6.76 21.13
CA ARG A 125 -7.15 -7.70 22.20
C ARG A 125 -8.26 -8.66 21.80
N ASP A 126 -8.96 -8.34 20.71
CA ASP A 126 -10.15 -9.09 20.25
C ASP A 126 -9.78 -10.22 19.27
N VAL A 127 -8.49 -10.47 19.07
CA VAL A 127 -7.97 -11.56 18.23
C VAL A 127 -7.41 -12.65 19.15
N PRO A 128 -7.84 -13.91 19.00
CA PRO A 128 -7.30 -15.03 19.76
C PRO A 128 -5.77 -15.17 19.60
N ASP A 129 -5.06 -15.52 20.66
CA ASP A 129 -3.59 -15.71 20.63
C ASP A 129 -3.15 -16.77 19.60
N ASP A 130 -4.01 -17.76 19.31
CA ASP A 130 -3.77 -18.83 18.34
C ASP A 130 -4.06 -18.42 16.88
N ALA A 131 -4.68 -17.25 16.64
CA ALA A 131 -4.89 -16.72 15.29
C ALA A 131 -3.57 -16.35 14.57
N GLY A 132 -2.47 -16.32 15.32
CA GLY A 132 -1.10 -16.22 14.82
C GLY A 132 -0.67 -14.79 14.49
N VAL A 133 0.59 -14.50 14.81
CA VAL A 133 1.25 -13.25 14.41
C VAL A 133 1.57 -13.31 12.92
N VAL A 134 1.18 -12.28 12.18
CA VAL A 134 1.56 -12.15 10.78
C VAL A 134 2.97 -11.61 10.69
N LEU A 135 3.85 -12.36 10.04
CA LEU A 135 5.22 -11.94 9.77
C LEU A 135 5.28 -11.20 8.44
N ALA A 136 6.01 -10.10 8.41
CA ALA A 136 6.22 -9.30 7.23
C ALA A 136 6.93 -10.11 6.14
N SER A 137 6.37 -10.08 4.93
CA SER A 137 6.96 -10.69 3.75
C SER A 137 6.73 -9.78 2.54
N PRO A 138 7.50 -9.95 1.45
CA PRO A 138 7.26 -9.23 0.20
C PRO A 138 5.80 -9.31 -0.30
N ALA A 139 5.11 -10.43 -0.05
CA ALA A 139 3.72 -10.63 -0.45
C ALA A 139 2.76 -9.60 0.17
N PHE A 140 3.10 -9.07 1.35
CA PHE A 140 2.34 -8.03 2.03
C PHE A 140 2.25 -6.76 1.17
N ASP A 141 3.41 -6.29 0.69
CA ASP A 141 3.46 -5.11 -0.17
C ASP A 141 2.88 -5.40 -1.55
N LEU A 142 3.04 -6.63 -2.07
CA LEU A 142 2.46 -7.00 -3.35
C LEU A 142 0.92 -6.99 -3.34
N TRP A 143 0.30 -7.35 -2.21
CA TRP A 143 -1.14 -7.19 -2.05
C TRP A 143 -1.56 -5.73 -2.15
N SER A 144 -0.97 -4.87 -1.30
CA SER A 144 -1.28 -3.43 -1.28
C SER A 144 -0.98 -2.76 -2.63
N PHE A 145 0.08 -3.20 -3.33
CA PHE A 145 0.37 -2.81 -4.69
C PHE A 145 -0.75 -3.23 -5.66
N GLY A 146 -1.27 -4.46 -5.55
CA GLY A 146 -2.44 -4.92 -6.31
C GLY A 146 -3.68 -4.04 -6.10
N VAL A 147 -3.94 -3.63 -4.85
CA VAL A 147 -5.01 -2.68 -4.52
C VAL A 147 -4.77 -1.32 -5.20
N LEU A 148 -3.53 -0.81 -5.21
CA LEU A 148 -3.18 0.42 -5.94
C LEU A 148 -3.39 0.29 -7.45
N ILE A 149 -3.01 -0.84 -8.04
CA ILE A 149 -3.22 -1.07 -9.47
C ILE A 149 -4.71 -1.09 -9.79
N PHE A 150 -5.54 -1.72 -8.95
CA PHE A 150 -7.00 -1.65 -9.10
C PHE A 150 -7.51 -0.20 -9.08
N LEU A 151 -7.07 0.60 -8.11
CA LEU A 151 -7.44 2.02 -8.01
C LEU A 151 -7.02 2.81 -9.26
N LEU A 152 -5.80 2.58 -9.76
CA LEU A 152 -5.30 3.24 -10.97
C LEU A 152 -6.12 2.91 -12.23
N PHE A 153 -6.56 1.66 -12.38
CA PHE A 153 -7.32 1.21 -13.54
C PHE A 153 -8.79 1.63 -13.50
N THR A 154 -9.39 1.65 -12.31
CA THR A 154 -10.84 1.85 -12.15
C THR A 154 -11.20 3.26 -11.68
N GLY A 155 -10.26 3.96 -11.06
CA GLY A 155 -10.53 5.20 -10.33
C GLY A 155 -11.39 5.00 -9.08
N GLN A 156 -11.61 3.75 -8.65
CA GLN A 156 -12.44 3.37 -7.50
C GLN A 156 -11.61 2.65 -6.44
N ASP A 157 -12.00 2.80 -5.18
CA ASP A 157 -11.42 2.02 -4.10
C ASP A 157 -11.92 0.56 -4.18
N LEU A 158 -11.06 -0.39 -3.85
CA LEU A 158 -11.41 -1.82 -3.90
C LEU A 158 -12.43 -2.21 -2.82
N PHE A 159 -12.32 -1.56 -1.67
CA PHE A 159 -13.16 -1.73 -0.50
C PHE A 159 -13.86 -0.42 -0.17
N ALA A 160 -14.91 -0.48 0.65
CA ALA A 160 -15.53 0.71 1.18
C ALA A 160 -14.66 1.27 2.32
N LEU A 161 -14.10 2.47 2.12
CA LEU A 161 -13.15 3.10 3.04
C LEU A 161 -13.71 4.38 3.67
N ASP A 162 -13.21 4.71 4.86
CA ASP A 162 -13.34 6.03 5.48
C ASP A 162 -12.26 7.01 4.96
N ILE A 163 -12.25 8.23 5.50
CA ILE A 163 -11.29 9.26 5.11
C ILE A 163 -9.85 8.97 5.55
N ALA A 164 -9.65 8.00 6.44
CA ALA A 164 -8.36 7.58 6.98
C ALA A 164 -7.84 6.30 6.31
N ASP A 165 -8.40 5.93 5.15
CA ASP A 165 -8.07 4.72 4.38
C ASP A 165 -8.37 3.40 5.14
N ASN A 166 -9.28 3.44 6.11
CA ASN A 166 -9.72 2.27 6.87
C ASN A 166 -11.06 1.73 6.38
N PHE A 167 -11.33 0.44 6.62
CA PHE A 167 -12.63 -0.15 6.37
C PHE A 167 -13.74 0.66 7.06
N SER A 168 -14.74 1.08 6.27
CA SER A 168 -15.85 1.89 6.79
C SER A 168 -16.81 1.10 7.68
N SER A 169 -16.76 -0.23 7.61
CA SER A 169 -17.48 -1.14 8.50
C SER A 169 -16.77 -2.50 8.60
N PRO A 170 -17.08 -3.35 9.59
CA PRO A 170 -16.52 -4.71 9.69
C PRO A 170 -16.79 -5.57 8.43
N GLN A 171 -17.89 -5.32 7.72
CA GLN A 171 -18.23 -6.07 6.50
C GLN A 171 -17.49 -5.55 5.26
N ALA A 172 -16.91 -4.34 5.31
CA ALA A 172 -16.23 -3.72 4.18
C ALA A 172 -14.91 -4.43 3.81
N CYS A 173 -14.39 -5.34 4.64
CA CYS A 173 -13.23 -6.16 4.33
C CYS A 173 -13.51 -7.25 3.27
N ARG A 174 -14.78 -7.48 2.92
CA ARG A 174 -15.18 -8.46 1.92
C ARG A 174 -15.15 -7.85 0.52
N LEU A 175 -14.58 -8.58 -0.44
CA LEU A 175 -14.57 -8.16 -1.83
C LEU A 175 -16.02 -7.99 -2.35
N PRO A 176 -16.32 -6.90 -3.08
CA PRO A 176 -17.68 -6.70 -3.58
C PRO A 176 -18.05 -7.74 -4.65
N ALA A 177 -19.22 -8.37 -4.50
CA ALA A 177 -19.69 -9.45 -5.38
C ALA A 177 -19.87 -9.05 -6.86
N HIS A 178 -19.97 -7.75 -7.17
CA HIS A 178 -20.32 -7.24 -8.50
C HIS A 178 -19.12 -6.76 -9.34
N HIS A 179 -17.91 -6.73 -8.78
CA HIS A 179 -16.74 -6.29 -9.53
C HIS A 179 -16.05 -7.45 -10.26
N LYS A 180 -16.27 -7.51 -11.58
CA LYS A 180 -15.45 -8.29 -12.53
C LYS A 180 -13.93 -7.99 -12.43
N GLY A 181 -13.53 -6.99 -11.65
CA GLY A 181 -12.15 -6.61 -11.35
C GLY A 181 -11.43 -7.52 -10.34
N ALA A 182 -12.12 -8.42 -9.63
CA ALA A 182 -11.45 -9.45 -8.81
C ALA A 182 -10.52 -10.35 -9.67
N ALA A 183 -10.88 -10.57 -10.94
CA ALA A 183 -10.01 -11.27 -11.90
C ALA A 183 -8.73 -10.48 -12.24
N LEU A 184 -8.79 -9.13 -12.24
CA LEU A 184 -7.63 -8.27 -12.46
C LEU A 184 -6.70 -8.28 -11.23
N LEU A 185 -7.26 -8.30 -10.02
CA LEU A 185 -6.50 -8.48 -8.78
C LEU A 185 -5.79 -9.84 -8.79
N CYS A 186 -6.51 -10.92 -9.16
CA CYS A 186 -5.90 -12.24 -9.36
C CYS A 186 -4.80 -12.21 -10.43
N LEU A 187 -4.98 -11.51 -11.56
CA LEU A 187 -3.96 -11.42 -12.61
C LEU A 187 -2.72 -10.64 -12.15
N VAL A 188 -2.89 -9.52 -11.44
CA VAL A 188 -1.77 -8.70 -10.94
C VAL A 188 -1.02 -9.45 -9.84
N VAL A 189 -1.73 -10.04 -8.89
CA VAL A 189 -1.11 -10.88 -7.85
C VAL A 189 -0.43 -12.10 -8.47
N LEU A 190 -1.07 -12.82 -9.41
CA LEU A 190 -0.45 -13.98 -10.08
C LEU A 190 0.75 -13.59 -10.94
N VAL A 191 0.74 -12.46 -11.64
CA VAL A 191 1.88 -11.99 -12.45
C VAL A 191 3.04 -11.57 -11.54
N CYS A 192 2.78 -10.79 -10.49
CA CYS A 192 3.81 -10.37 -9.54
C CYS A 192 4.36 -11.54 -8.70
N TYR A 193 3.53 -12.53 -8.37
CA TYR A 193 3.92 -13.74 -7.67
C TYR A 193 4.69 -14.71 -8.60
N ALA A 194 4.32 -14.82 -9.88
CA ALA A 194 5.01 -15.68 -10.83
C ALA A 194 6.43 -15.16 -11.16
N GLU A 195 6.62 -13.85 -11.32
CA GLU A 195 7.94 -13.29 -11.62
C GLU A 195 8.94 -13.43 -10.45
N THR A 196 8.48 -13.26 -9.21
CA THR A 196 9.34 -13.41 -8.01
C THR A 196 9.78 -14.86 -7.74
N HIS A 197 9.03 -15.86 -8.22
CA HIS A 197 9.39 -17.27 -8.12
C HIS A 197 10.18 -17.80 -9.34
N LEU A 198 10.01 -17.21 -10.53
CA LEU A 198 10.76 -17.59 -11.73
C LEU A 198 12.22 -17.12 -11.71
N GLU A 199 12.54 -16.02 -11.03
CA GLU A 199 13.94 -15.55 -10.90
C GLU A 199 14.77 -16.34 -9.89
N ARG A 200 14.14 -17.11 -8.97
CA ARG A 200 14.84 -17.99 -8.02
C ARG A 200 15.17 -19.38 -8.59
N SER A 201 14.81 -19.65 -9.85
CA SER A 201 15.02 -20.93 -10.53
C SER A 201 16.00 -20.85 -11.71
N ARG A 202 16.82 -19.79 -11.76
CA ARG A 202 17.98 -19.63 -12.66
C ARG A 202 19.22 -19.30 -11.85
#